data_AF-A0ABD6DR74-F1
#
_entry.id   AF-A0ABD6DR74-F1
#
_cell.length_a   1.000
_cell.length_b   1.000
_cell.length_c   1.000
_cell.angle_alpha   90.00
_cell.angle_beta   90.00
_cell.angle_gamma   90.00
#
_symmetry.space_group_name_H-M   'P 1'
#
loop_
_entity.id
_entity.type
_entity.pdbx_description
1 polymer ?
#
loop_
_entity_poly.entity_id
_entity_poly.type
_entity_poly.pdbx_seq_one_letter_code
_entity_poly.pdbx_strand_id
1 'polypeptide(L)' 'MYLILVLVTATAGFLIATFVEGLEPPRFLFLVPFPATPLGFAAYGGLTLAIVLGIPLALVVYVSGRIDDDA' A
#
# COMPACT_ATOMS: atom_id res chain seq x y z
N MET A 1 11.67 -7.63 4.16
CA MET A 1 10.88 -6.86 5.16
C MET A 1 9.79 -6.01 4.53
N TYR A 2 10.07 -5.22 3.48
CA TYR A 2 9.04 -4.43 2.75
C TYR A 2 7.76 -5.22 2.39
N LEU A 3 7.91 -6.38 1.73
CA LEU A 3 6.76 -7.21 1.33
C LEU A 3 5.90 -7.67 2.52
N ILE A 4 6.52 -7.95 3.68
CA ILE A 4 5.79 -8.36 4.88
C ILE A 4 4.92 -7.21 5.38
N LEU A 5 5.43 -5.99 5.40
CA LEU A 5 4.67 -4.81 5.83
C LEU A 5 3.46 -4.57 4.93
N VAL A 6 3.65 -4.69 3.60
CA VAL A 6 2.56 -4.57 2.62
C VAL A 6 1.50 -5.66 2.83
N LEU A 7 1.92 -6.91 3.06
CA LEU A 7 1.00 -8.01 3.33
C LEU A 7 0.25 -7.82 4.65
N VAL A 8 0.91 -7.37 5.71
CA VAL A 8 0.28 -7.11 7.02
C VAL A 8 -0.81 -6.05 6.89
N THR A 9 -0.55 -4.95 6.18
CA THR A 9 -1.55 -3.89 5.98
C THR A 9 -2.69 -4.31 5.06
N ALA A 10 -2.41 -5.07 4.00
CA ALA A 10 -3.45 -5.68 3.18
C ALA A 10 -4.34 -6.63 4.01
N THR A 11 -3.72 -7.44 4.88
CA THR A 11 -4.43 -8.38 5.75
C THR A 11 -5.25 -7.64 6.80
N ALA A 12 -4.71 -6.57 7.39
CA ALA A 12 -5.45 -5.71 8.31
C ALA A 12 -6.69 -5.09 7.66
N GLY A 13 -6.54 -4.55 6.44
CA GLY A 13 -7.66 -4.03 5.66
C GLY A 13 -8.72 -5.08 5.35
N PHE A 14 -8.29 -6.29 4.95
CA PHE A 14 -9.18 -7.43 4.74
C PHE A 14 -9.99 -7.79 6.00
N LEU A 15 -9.31 -7.90 7.15
CA LEU A 15 -9.93 -8.27 8.42
C LEU A 15 -10.91 -7.20 8.89
N ILE A 16 -10.54 -5.92 8.80
CA ILE A 16 -11.44 -4.80 9.14
C ILE A 16 -12.72 -4.89 8.32
N ALA A 17 -12.63 -5.03 7.00
CA ALA A 17 -13.81 -5.10 6.15
C ALA A 17 -14.60 -6.42 6.22
N THR A 18 -14.05 -7.44 6.87
CA THR A 18 -14.76 -8.69 7.15
C THR A 18 -15.60 -8.59 8.43
N PHE A 19 -15.10 -7.89 9.45
CA PHE A 19 -15.74 -7.86 10.78
C PHE A 19 -16.44 -6.54 11.12
N VAL A 20 -16.14 -5.46 10.39
CA VAL A 20 -16.74 -4.14 10.62
C VAL A 20 -17.78 -3.86 9.54
N GLU A 21 -19.00 -3.57 9.98
CA GLU A 21 -20.12 -3.20 9.12
C GLU A 21 -20.22 -1.68 8.95
N GLY A 22 -20.98 -1.24 7.93
CA GLY A 22 -21.23 0.19 7.69
C GLY A 22 -20.01 0.98 7.20
N LEU A 23 -19.01 0.29 6.65
CA LEU A 23 -17.81 0.93 6.11
C LEU A 23 -18.12 1.71 4.83
N GLU A 24 -17.66 2.95 4.79
CA GLU A 24 -17.76 3.78 3.59
C GLU A 24 -16.67 3.44 2.57
N PRO A 25 -16.94 3.50 1.25
CA PRO A 25 -15.96 3.17 0.22
C PRO A 25 -14.68 4.00 0.34
N PRO A 26 -13.49 3.38 0.52
CA PRO A 26 -12.25 4.11 0.66
C PRO A 26 -11.83 4.72 -0.68
N ARG A 27 -11.35 5.97 -0.64
CA ARG A 27 -10.84 6.68 -1.82
C ARG A 27 -9.32 6.57 -1.88
N PHE A 28 -8.84 5.66 -2.69
CA PHE A 28 -7.42 5.48 -2.95
C PHE A 28 -6.79 6.73 -3.56
N LEU A 29 -5.74 7.22 -2.90
CA LEU A 29 -5.04 8.45 -3.26
C LEU A 29 -5.99 9.64 -3.46
N PHE A 30 -7.14 9.65 -2.77
CA PHE A 30 -8.20 10.66 -2.89
C PHE A 30 -8.89 10.74 -4.27
N LEU A 31 -8.55 9.84 -5.20
CA LEU A 31 -8.97 9.88 -6.61
C LEU A 31 -9.82 8.69 -7.01
N VAL A 32 -9.42 7.47 -6.61
CA VAL A 32 -10.05 6.23 -7.09
C VAL A 32 -10.86 5.59 -5.97
N PRO A 33 -12.20 5.50 -6.07
CA PRO A 33 -13.00 4.78 -5.09
C PRO A 33 -12.77 3.28 -5.22
N PHE A 34 -12.35 2.62 -4.14
CA PHE A 34 -12.38 1.17 -4.05
C PHE A 34 -13.74 0.69 -3.52
N PRO A 35 -14.20 -0.48 -3.96
CA PRO A 35 -15.43 -1.07 -3.43
C PRO A 35 -15.30 -1.29 -1.93
N ALA A 36 -16.37 -1.08 -1.17
CA ALA A 36 -16.45 -1.35 0.27
C ALA A 36 -16.58 -2.87 0.54
N THR A 37 -15.68 -3.66 -0.03
CA THR A 37 -15.58 -5.12 0.11
C THR A 37 -14.27 -5.48 0.82
N PRO A 38 -14.17 -6.67 1.43
CA PRO A 38 -12.92 -7.14 2.03
C PRO A 38 -11.72 -7.04 1.09
N LEU A 39 -11.92 -7.36 -0.19
CA LEU A 39 -10.89 -7.27 -1.21
C LEU A 39 -10.51 -5.82 -1.53
N GLY A 40 -11.49 -4.90 -1.55
CA GLY A 40 -11.25 -3.48 -1.79
C GLY A 40 -10.45 -2.82 -0.67
N PHE A 41 -10.75 -3.14 0.60
CA PHE A 41 -9.99 -2.65 1.74
C PHE A 41 -8.59 -3.28 1.84
N ALA A 42 -8.46 -4.56 1.49
CA ALA A 42 -7.15 -5.22 1.40
C ALA A 42 -6.26 -4.55 0.34
N ALA A 43 -6.82 -4.31 -0.85
CA ALA A 43 -6.14 -3.59 -1.92
C ALA A 43 -5.78 -2.16 -1.49
N TYR A 44 -6.72 -1.42 -0.91
CA TYR A 44 -6.49 -0.06 -0.42
C TYR A 44 -5.33 0.01 0.57
N GLY A 45 -5.36 -0.83 1.62
CA GLY A 45 -4.30 -0.86 2.64
C GLY A 45 -2.94 -1.26 2.07
N GLY A 46 -2.91 -2.35 1.29
CA GLY A 46 -1.69 -2.87 0.67
C GLY A 46 -1.06 -1.90 -0.33
N LEU A 47 -1.85 -1.37 -1.28
CA LEU A 47 -1.36 -0.40 -2.27
C LEU A 47 -0.90 0.90 -1.61
N THR A 48 -1.62 1.39 -0.61
CA THR A 48 -1.22 2.61 0.10
C THR A 48 0.15 2.43 0.74
N LEU A 49 0.36 1.33 1.47
CA LEU A 49 1.65 1.10 2.11
C LEU A 49 2.77 0.79 1.11
N ALA A 50 2.44 0.06 0.03
CA ALA A 50 3.36 -0.20 -1.06
C ALA A 50 3.84 1.10 -1.72
N ILE A 51 2.97 2.09 -1.91
CA ILE A 51 3.35 3.38 -2.47
C ILE A 51 4.15 4.21 -1.46
N VAL A 52 3.64 4.35 -0.24
CA VAL A 52 4.26 5.18 0.82
C VAL A 52 5.67 4.73 1.14
N LEU A 53 5.92 3.42 1.19
CA LEU A 53 7.26 2.87 1.44
C LEU A 53 8.04 2.61 0.16
N GLY A 54 7.38 2.18 -0.90
CA GLY A 54 8.03 1.76 -2.15
C GLY A 54 8.59 2.93 -2.95
N ILE A 55 7.93 4.10 -2.98
CA ILE A 55 8.46 5.27 -3.69
C ILE A 55 9.79 5.73 -3.07
N PRO A 56 9.89 6.00 -1.76
CA PRO A 56 11.17 6.35 -1.14
C PRO A 56 12.23 5.28 -1.33
N LEU A 57 11.87 4.00 -1.18
CA LEU A 57 12.80 2.89 -1.36
C LEU A 57 13.34 2.82 -2.79
N ALA A 58 12.46 2.96 -3.79
CA ALA A 58 12.86 2.98 -5.20
C ALA A 58 13.77 4.18 -5.51
N LEU A 59 13.47 5.35 -4.92
CA LEU A 59 14.31 6.54 -5.05
C LEU A 59 15.71 6.30 -4.47
N VAL A 60 15.81 5.69 -3.28
CA VAL A 60 17.10 5.34 -2.67
C VAL A 60 17.87 4.40 -3.57
N VAL A 61 17.26 3.32 -4.06
CA VAL A 61 17.91 2.36 -4.97
C VAL A 61 18.40 3.04 -6.25
N TYR A 62 17.58 3.92 -6.82
CA TYR A 62 17.94 4.67 -8.03
C TYR A 62 19.14 5.60 -7.82
N VAL A 63 19.13 6.38 -6.72
CA VAL A 63 20.21 7.31 -6.40
C VAL A 63 21.49 6.57 -6.06
N SER A 64 21.42 5.50 -5.27
CA SER A 64 22.58 4.67 -4.92
C SER A 64 23.22 4.06 -6.15
N GLY A 65 22.44 3.47 -7.07
CA GLY A 65 22.97 2.92 -8.31
C GLY A 65 23.64 3.97 -9.19
N ARG A 66 23.06 5.18 -9.26
CA ARG A 66 23.66 6.28 -10.03
C ARG A 66 24.99 6.78 -9.44
N ILE A 67 25.08 6.88 -8.11
CA ILE A 67 26.31 7.33 -7.45
C ILE A 67 27.42 6.28 -7.57
N ASP A 68 27.08 4.98 -7.50
CA ASP A 68 28.05 3.89 -7.70
C ASP A 68 28.56 3.83 -9.15
N ASP A 69 27.75 4.18 -10.15
CA ASP A 69 28.15 4.21 -11.57
C ASP A 69 29.05 5.42 -11.94
N ASP A 70 29.03 6.49 -11.14
CA ASP A 70 29.78 7.74 -11.37
C ASP A 70 31.17 7.79 -10.67
N ALA A 71 31.59 6.73 -9.96
CA ALA A 71 32.85 6.64 -9.17
C ALA A 71 33.91 5.72 -9.79
#